data_AF-X1B5I5-F1
#
_entry.id   AF-X1B5I5-F1
#
_cell.length_a   1.000
_cell.length_b   1.000
_cell.length_c   1.000
_cell.angle_alpha   90.00
_cell.angle_beta   90.00
_cell.angle_gamma   90.00
#
_symmetry.space_group_name_H-M   'P 1'
#
loop_
_entity.id
_entity.type
_entity.pdbx_description
1 polymer ?
#
loop_
_entity_poly.entity_id
_entity_poly.type
_entity_poly.pdbx_seq_one_letter_code
_entity_poly.pdbx_strand_id
1 'polypeptide(L)'
;ISNGRYIYKGPIKTGLQANMGRTVVLKIEDIDVVLTENQVETFDPEVFRSNGVEPKDRKIVVLKDGLHFRAAYEPIAKAIFYIDSPGFSSVNFSKLPYKNISRPIFPLDKDTQFN
;
A
#
# COMPACT_ATOMS: atom_id res chain seq x y z
N ILE A 1 -16.05 13.65 7.94
CA ILE A 1 -16.26 12.27 7.44
C ILE A 1 -16.67 12.39 5.97
N SER A 2 -16.02 11.66 5.06
CA SER A 2 -16.34 11.63 3.62
C SER A 2 -16.98 10.29 3.24
N ASN A 3 -17.52 10.22 2.01
CA ASN A 3 -18.12 8.99 1.45
C ASN A 3 -17.10 8.05 0.78
N GLY A 4 -15.80 8.41 0.81
CA GLY A 4 -14.70 7.57 0.36
C GLY A 4 -14.63 7.28 -1.14
N ARG A 5 -15.40 7.99 -1.98
CA ARG A 5 -15.41 7.76 -3.43
C ARG A 5 -14.44 8.69 -4.15
N TYR A 6 -13.63 8.13 -5.04
CA TYR A 6 -12.74 8.88 -5.92
C TYR A 6 -12.52 8.15 -7.25
N ILE A 7 -12.01 8.88 -8.25
CA ILE A 7 -11.65 8.32 -9.55
C ILE A 7 -10.13 8.22 -9.60
N TYR A 8 -9.61 7.06 -9.99
CA TYR A 8 -8.17 6.90 -10.24
C TYR A 8 -7.74 7.80 -11.41
N LYS A 9 -6.67 8.56 -11.22
CA LYS A 9 -6.08 9.46 -12.22
C LYS A 9 -4.67 9.04 -12.64
N GLY A 10 -4.02 8.19 -11.85
CA GLY A 10 -2.72 7.62 -12.16
C GLY A 10 -2.77 6.60 -13.29
N PRO A 11 -1.62 6.02 -13.66
CA PRO A 11 -1.51 5.13 -14.83
C PRO A 11 -2.24 3.79 -14.69
N ILE A 12 -2.65 3.42 -13.48
CA ILE A 12 -3.28 2.13 -13.16
C ILE A 12 -4.76 2.39 -12.82
N LYS A 13 -5.66 1.58 -13.41
CA LYS A 13 -7.12 1.70 -13.24
C LYS A 13 -7.70 3.09 -13.57
N THR A 14 -7.02 3.88 -14.41
CA THR A 14 -7.43 5.25 -14.78
C THR A 14 -8.90 5.32 -15.17
N GLY A 15 -9.64 6.27 -14.61
CA GLY A 15 -11.06 6.49 -14.89
C GLY A 15 -12.01 5.55 -14.14
N LEU A 16 -11.51 4.48 -13.50
CA LEU A 16 -12.33 3.64 -12.63
C LEU A 16 -12.57 4.32 -11.28
N GLN A 17 -13.70 4.00 -10.65
CA GLN A 17 -14.05 4.51 -9.33
C GLN A 17 -13.56 3.57 -8.22
N ALA A 18 -12.92 4.14 -7.21
CA ALA A 18 -12.64 3.49 -5.93
C ALA A 18 -13.73 3.81 -4.90
N ASN A 19 -13.89 2.94 -3.90
CA ASN A 19 -14.82 3.16 -2.80
C ASN A 19 -14.21 2.71 -1.47
N MET A 20 -13.71 3.68 -0.70
CA MET A 20 -13.17 3.48 0.65
C MET A 20 -14.25 3.34 1.74
N GLY A 21 -15.54 3.47 1.39
CA GLY A 21 -16.62 3.56 2.38
C GLY A 21 -16.50 4.81 3.24
N ARG A 22 -17.05 4.77 4.46
CA ARG A 22 -16.87 5.88 5.42
C ARG A 22 -15.37 6.13 5.64
N THR A 23 -14.94 7.35 5.35
CA THR A 23 -13.52 7.71 5.42
C THR A 23 -13.33 8.95 6.28
N VAL A 24 -12.31 8.93 7.13
CA VAL A 24 -11.93 10.05 8.00
C VAL A 24 -10.44 10.30 7.91
N VAL A 25 -10.05 11.57 7.95
CA VAL A 25 -8.66 11.95 8.17
C VAL A 25 -8.51 12.21 9.67
N LEU A 26 -7.77 11.35 10.35
CA LEU A 26 -7.40 11.55 11.74
C LEU A 26 -6.10 12.36 11.78
N LYS A 27 -6.07 13.39 12.62
CA LYS A 27 -4.85 14.15 12.92
C LYS A 27 -4.31 13.67 14.25
N ILE A 28 -3.09 13.12 14.24
CA ILE A 28 -2.40 12.61 15.41
C ILE A 28 -1.06 13.32 15.47
N GLU A 29 -0.96 14.34 16.33
CA GLU A 29 0.20 15.25 16.35
C GLU A 29 0.47 15.80 14.94
N ASP A 30 1.65 15.54 14.38
CA ASP A 30 2.09 15.98 13.05
C ASP A 30 1.78 14.96 11.94
N ILE A 31 0.97 13.92 12.22
CA ILE A 31 0.64 12.85 11.30
C ILE A 31 -0.84 12.94 10.88
N ASP A 32 -1.08 12.99 9.57
CA ASP A 32 -2.39 12.78 8.98
C ASP A 32 -2.57 11.30 8.62
N VAL A 33 -3.63 10.65 9.12
CA VAL A 33 -3.97 9.25 8.83
C VAL A 33 -5.32 9.20 8.12
N VAL A 34 -5.33 8.73 6.86
CA VAL A 34 -6.57 8.43 6.14
C VAL A 34 -7.07 7.05 6.58
N LEU A 35 -8.09 7.04 7.42
CA LEU A 35 -8.74 5.81 7.91
C LEU A 35 -9.98 5.51 7.07
N THR A 36 -10.03 4.31 6.51
CA THR A 36 -11.09 3.86 5.59
C THR A 36 -11.86 2.68 6.18
N GLU A 37 -13.13 2.57 5.79
CA GLU A 37 -13.97 1.42 6.14
C GLU A 37 -13.68 0.21 5.24
N ASN A 38 -13.50 0.45 3.94
CA ASN A 38 -13.19 -0.57 2.96
C ASN A 38 -11.72 -0.49 2.54
N GLN A 39 -11.14 -1.65 2.22
CA GLN A 39 -9.81 -1.73 1.62
C GLN A 39 -9.85 -1.22 0.17
N VAL A 40 -8.91 -0.34 -0.16
CA VAL A 40 -8.58 0.06 -1.53
C VAL A 40 -7.08 0.00 -1.74
N GLU A 41 -6.66 -0.06 -3.00
CA GLU A 41 -5.25 -0.01 -3.35
C GLU A 41 -4.72 1.42 -3.26
N THR A 42 -3.51 1.57 -2.72
CA THR A 42 -2.91 2.90 -2.45
C THR A 42 -1.95 3.37 -3.53
N PHE A 43 -1.96 2.71 -4.70
CA PHE A 43 -1.06 3.02 -5.82
C PHE A 43 -1.35 4.36 -6.52
N ASP A 44 -2.41 5.07 -6.15
CA ASP A 44 -2.81 6.34 -6.76
C ASP A 44 -2.94 7.44 -5.68
N PRO A 45 -2.30 8.62 -5.87
CA PRO A 45 -2.43 9.77 -4.98
C PRO A 45 -3.86 10.24 -4.69
N GLU A 46 -4.83 9.92 -5.55
CA GLU A 46 -6.23 10.30 -5.33
C GLU A 46 -6.86 9.68 -4.07
N VAL A 47 -6.27 8.60 -3.55
CA VAL A 47 -6.66 8.04 -2.23
C VAL A 47 -6.51 9.09 -1.11
N PHE A 48 -5.51 9.97 -1.21
CA PHE A 48 -5.27 11.07 -0.28
C PHE A 48 -5.98 12.34 -0.71
N ARG A 49 -5.88 12.72 -1.99
CA ARG A 49 -6.43 14.00 -2.50
C ARG A 49 -7.95 14.07 -2.38
N SER A 50 -8.65 12.96 -2.54
CA SER A 50 -10.11 12.88 -2.33
C SER A 50 -10.55 13.22 -0.90
N ASN A 51 -9.61 13.22 0.05
CA ASN A 51 -9.82 13.60 1.44
C ASN A 51 -9.12 14.93 1.80
N GLY A 52 -8.71 15.72 0.81
CA GLY A 52 -8.07 17.02 1.01
C GLY A 52 -6.60 16.95 1.46
N VAL A 53 -5.96 15.79 1.35
CA VAL A 53 -4.53 15.61 1.66
C VAL A 53 -3.75 15.57 0.36
N GLU A 54 -2.95 16.61 0.08
CA GLU A 54 -2.04 16.63 -1.07
C GLU A 54 -0.71 15.95 -0.71
N PRO A 55 -0.36 14.82 -1.34
CA PRO A 55 0.88 14.10 -1.04
C PRO A 55 2.15 14.92 -1.31
N LYS A 56 2.14 15.81 -2.31
CA LYS A 56 3.30 16.69 -2.63
C LYS A 56 3.67 17.66 -1.51
N ASP A 57 2.71 18.00 -0.66
CA ASP A 57 2.93 18.94 0.45
C ASP A 57 3.41 18.23 1.72
N ARG A 58 3.57 16.90 1.69
CA ARG A 58 4.01 16.10 2.84
C ARG A 58 5.49 15.75 2.70
N LYS A 59 6.22 15.82 3.83
CA LYS A 59 7.63 15.42 3.90
C LYS A 59 7.81 13.92 3.61
N ILE A 60 6.85 13.11 4.06
CA ILE A 60 6.83 11.66 3.93
C ILE A 60 5.38 11.24 3.64
N VAL A 61 5.23 10.29 2.72
CA VAL A 61 3.95 9.62 2.44
C VAL A 61 4.19 8.13 2.62
N VAL A 62 3.42 7.49 3.50
CA VAL A 62 3.51 6.05 3.76
C VAL A 62 2.43 5.33 2.98
N LEU A 63 2.82 4.33 2.20
CA LEU A 63 1.92 3.54 1.37
C LEU A 63 1.95 2.08 1.79
N LYS A 64 0.77 1.44 1.77
CA LYS A 64 0.66 -0.02 1.90
C LYS A 64 0.55 -0.61 0.50
N ASP A 65 1.64 -0.52 -0.25
CA ASP A 65 1.78 -1.06 -1.61
C ASP A 65 3.27 -1.40 -1.85
N GLY A 66 3.55 -2.52 -2.50
CA GLY A 66 4.91 -3.01 -2.71
C GLY A 66 5.47 -2.80 -4.12
N LEU A 67 4.65 -2.41 -5.10
CA LEU A 67 5.07 -2.44 -6.51
C LEU A 67 4.41 -1.35 -7.36
N HIS A 68 3.09 -1.27 -7.35
CA HIS A 68 2.29 -0.50 -8.31
C HIS A 68 2.32 1.00 -8.05
N PHE A 69 2.62 1.43 -6.82
CA PHE A 69 2.64 2.85 -6.46
C PHE A 69 3.64 3.68 -7.28
N ARG A 70 4.76 3.09 -7.72
CA ARG A 70 5.83 3.85 -8.38
C ARG A 70 5.32 4.68 -9.56
N ALA A 71 4.46 4.11 -10.38
CA ALA A 71 3.95 4.76 -11.59
C ALA A 71 3.27 6.12 -11.31
N ALA A 72 2.60 6.27 -10.16
CA ALA A 72 1.91 7.50 -9.80
C ALA A 72 2.67 8.38 -8.80
N TYR A 73 3.55 7.80 -7.97
CA TYR A 73 4.27 8.52 -6.92
C TYR A 73 5.70 8.93 -7.31
N GLU A 74 6.39 8.21 -8.20
CA GLU A 74 7.74 8.55 -8.65
C GLU A 74 7.84 9.95 -9.28
N PRO A 75 6.84 10.43 -10.07
CA PRO A 75 6.86 11.80 -10.60
C PRO A 75 6.71 12.91 -9.54
N ILE A 76 6.29 12.58 -8.31
CA ILE A 76 5.98 13.55 -7.26
C ILE A 76 6.86 13.39 -6.00
N ALA A 77 7.60 12.28 -5.91
CA ALA A 77 8.47 11.96 -4.79
C ALA A 77 9.93 12.30 -5.12
N LYS A 78 10.66 12.85 -4.13
CA LYS A 78 12.11 13.08 -4.25
C LYS A 78 12.92 11.77 -4.15
N ALA A 79 12.42 10.81 -3.38
CA ALA A 79 13.05 9.52 -3.15
C ALA A 79 11.97 8.49 -2.76
N ILE A 80 12.28 7.22 -2.99
CA ILE A 80 11.42 6.08 -2.65
C ILE A 80 12.20 5.13 -1.75
N PHE A 81 11.60 4.75 -0.63
CA PHE A 81 12.18 3.81 0.34
C PHE A 81 11.27 2.61 0.51
N TYR A 82 11.81 1.42 0.31
CA TYR A 82 11.13 0.17 0.65
C TYR A 82 11.41 -0.19 2.11
N ILE A 83 10.35 -0.44 2.87
CA ILE A 83 10.44 -0.73 4.30
C ILE A 83 10.05 -2.19 4.55
N ASP A 84 10.95 -2.99 5.13
CA ASP A 84 10.64 -4.35 5.62
C ASP A 84 9.83 -4.26 6.93
N SER A 85 8.60 -3.79 6.82
CA SER A 85 7.67 -3.73 7.96
C SER A 85 7.15 -5.13 8.33
N PRO A 86 6.89 -5.42 9.61
CA PRO A 86 6.24 -6.66 10.02
C PRO A 86 4.85 -6.80 9.40
N GLY A 87 4.48 -8.02 8.97
CA GLY A 87 3.14 -8.32 8.47
C GLY A 87 3.08 -9.52 7.53
N PHE A 88 1.85 -9.88 7.16
CA PHE A 88 1.58 -11.05 6.30
C PHE A 88 2.11 -10.92 4.86
N SER A 89 2.40 -9.70 4.42
CA SER A 89 2.93 -9.41 3.09
C SER A 89 4.47 -9.29 3.07
N SER A 90 5.16 -9.71 4.14
CA SER A 90 6.64 -9.71 4.14
C SER A 90 7.16 -10.66 3.08
N VAL A 91 8.18 -10.20 2.34
CA VAL A 91 8.91 -11.03 1.37
C VAL A 91 9.86 -12.02 2.04
N ASN A 92 10.10 -11.87 3.36
CA ASN A 92 10.85 -12.84 4.11
C ASN A 92 9.92 -13.97 4.58
N PHE A 93 9.79 -14.99 3.73
CA PHE A 93 8.95 -16.16 4.00
C PHE A 93 9.29 -16.86 5.31
N SER A 94 10.54 -16.83 5.79
CA SER A 94 10.90 -17.49 7.06
C SER A 94 10.26 -16.82 8.28
N LYS A 95 9.76 -15.57 8.16
CA LYS A 95 9.05 -14.85 9.24
C LYS A 95 7.56 -15.21 9.30
N LEU A 96 7.01 -15.89 8.30
CA LEU A 96 5.58 -16.20 8.22
C LEU A 96 5.27 -17.57 8.87
N PRO A 97 4.15 -17.69 9.62
CA PRO A 97 3.85 -18.87 10.43
C PRO A 97 3.22 -20.01 9.62
N TYR A 98 3.94 -20.55 8.65
CA TYR A 98 3.47 -21.67 7.82
C TYR A 98 3.26 -22.94 8.65
N LYS A 99 2.05 -23.52 8.60
CA LYS A 99 1.72 -24.79 9.26
C LYS A 99 1.39 -25.92 8.29
N ASN A 100 0.71 -25.61 7.19
CA ASN A 100 0.16 -26.61 6.24
C ASN A 100 0.70 -26.37 4.82
N ILE A 101 2.02 -26.53 4.65
CA ILE A 101 2.68 -26.40 3.34
C ILE A 101 3.38 -27.71 2.97
N SER A 102 3.36 -28.05 1.69
CA SER A 102 4.14 -29.19 1.18
C SER A 102 5.63 -28.86 1.25
N ARG A 103 6.41 -29.79 1.78
CA ARG A 103 7.87 -29.68 1.91
C ARG A 103 8.55 -30.88 1.22
N PRO A 104 9.78 -30.73 0.70
CA PRO A 104 10.61 -29.53 0.76
C PRO A 104 10.14 -28.43 -0.23
N ILE A 105 10.25 -27.16 0.18
CA ILE A 105 9.95 -26.01 -0.68
C ILE A 105 10.98 -24.90 -0.51
N PHE A 106 11.68 -24.54 -1.59
CA PHE A 106 12.56 -23.36 -1.61
C PHE A 106 11.71 -22.08 -1.57
N PRO A 107 12.08 -21.03 -0.81
CA PRO A 107 13.33 -20.86 -0.04
C PRO A 107 13.25 -21.28 1.44
N LEU A 108 12.15 -21.90 1.89
CA LEU A 108 11.98 -22.30 3.29
C LEU A 108 12.87 -23.51 3.65
N ASP A 109 12.99 -24.46 2.73
CA ASP A 109 13.87 -25.61 2.83
C ASP A 109 15.00 -25.47 1.80
N LYS A 110 16.21 -25.14 2.25
CA LYS A 110 17.35 -24.81 1.36
C LYS A 110 17.85 -25.99 0.53
N ASP A 111 17.62 -27.21 1.01
CA ASP A 111 18.05 -28.45 0.36
C ASP A 111 17.00 -28.99 -0.64
N THR A 112 16.01 -28.17 -1.01
CA THR A 112 15.00 -28.53 -2.03
C THR A 112 15.68 -28.85 -3.36
N GLN A 113 15.41 -30.03 -3.92
CA GLN A 113 15.84 -30.42 -5.25
C GLN A 113 14.71 -30.20 -6.26
N PHE A 114 15.03 -29.63 -7.42
CA PHE A 114 14.10 -29.46 -8.54
C PHE A 114 14.43 -30.54 -9.58
N ASN A 115 13.45 -31.36 -9.93
CA ASN A 115 13.57 -32.37 -10.99
C ASN A 115 13.34 -31.74 -12.37
#